data_AF-W4EMD0-F1
#
_entry.id   AF-W4EMD0-F1
#
_cell.length_a   1.000
_cell.length_b   1.000
_cell.length_c   1.000
_cell.angle_alpha   90.00
_cell.angle_beta   90.00
_cell.angle_gamma   90.00
#
_symmetry.space_group_name_H-M   'P 1'
#
loop_
_entity.id
_entity.type
_entity.pdbx_description
1 polymer ?
#
loop_
_entity_poly.entity_id
_entity_poly.type
_entity_poly.pdbx_seq_one_letter_code
_entity_poly.pdbx_strand_id
1 'polypeptide(L)' 'MNIVVSSVSTTDIVRQSYIGENGVFKIWKKGSIIIDMSTTDAETAIDLAIPADELGLLLSDYWRNCWCR' A
#
# COMPACT_ATOMS: atom_id res chain seq x y z
N MET A 1 -7.49 15.56 0.33
CA MET A 1 -6.41 14.71 0.86
C MET A 1 -7.08 13.57 1.57
N ASN A 2 -6.74 12.32 1.20
CA ASN A 2 -7.33 11.12 1.81
C ASN A 2 -6.25 10.41 2.63
N ILE A 3 -6.65 9.86 3.78
CA ILE A 3 -5.81 9.01 4.61
C ILE A 3 -6.52 7.68 4.74
N VAL A 4 -5.83 6.60 4.38
CA VAL A 4 -6.35 5.23 4.44
C VAL A 4 -5.47 4.44 5.40
N VAL A 5 -6.11 3.71 6.32
CA VAL A 5 -5.44 2.79 7.23
C VAL A 5 -6.06 1.42 7.02
N SER A 6 -5.23 0.40 6.78
CA SER A 6 -5.67 -0.98 6.66
C SER A 6 -4.85 -1.91 7.53
N SER A 7 -5.48 -2.99 7.96
CA SER A 7 -4.81 -4.12 8.60
C SER A 7 -5.60 -5.36 8.24
N VAL A 8 -4.99 -6.24 7.44
CA VAL A 8 -5.60 -7.49 6.97
C VAL A 8 -4.72 -8.67 7.32
N SER A 9 -5.31 -9.87 7.29
CA SER A 9 -4.77 -11.05 7.94
C SER A 9 -3.64 -11.76 7.19
N THR A 10 -3.52 -11.60 5.88
CA THR A 10 -2.50 -12.31 5.08
C THR A 10 -1.90 -11.43 3.99
N THR A 11 -0.64 -11.72 3.64
CA THR A 11 0.10 -11.09 2.56
C THR A 11 -0.66 -11.08 1.23
N ASP A 12 -1.28 -12.21 0.87
CA ASP A 12 -2.03 -12.32 -0.38
C ASP A 12 -3.23 -11.37 -0.42
N ILE A 13 -3.93 -11.21 0.71
CA ILE A 13 -5.05 -10.27 0.82
C ILE A 13 -4.53 -8.84 0.71
N VAL A 14 -3.37 -8.51 1.28
CA VAL A 14 -2.76 -7.18 1.13
C VAL A 14 -2.52 -6.87 -0.35
N ARG A 15 -1.82 -7.77 -1.06
CA ARG A 15 -1.48 -7.57 -2.48
C ARG A 15 -2.74 -7.42 -3.34
N GLN A 16 -3.74 -8.28 -3.15
CA GLN A 16 -5.02 -8.18 -3.85
C GLN A 16 -5.78 -6.88 -3.53
N SER A 17 -5.76 -6.46 -2.26
CA SER A 17 -6.48 -5.25 -1.81
C SER A 17 -5.91 -3.98 -2.42
N TYR A 18 -4.59 -3.91 -2.63
CA TYR A 18 -3.95 -2.72 -3.17
C TYR A 18 -3.79 -2.71 -4.68
N ILE A 19 -3.26 -3.79 -5.24
CA ILE A 19 -2.83 -3.85 -6.65
C ILE A 19 -3.54 -4.95 -7.46
N GLY A 20 -4.47 -5.69 -6.83
CA GLY A 20 -5.29 -6.67 -7.52
C GLY A 20 -6.22 -6.07 -8.58
N GLU A 21 -7.06 -6.92 -9.18
CA GLU A 21 -8.00 -6.52 -10.24
C GLU A 21 -8.88 -5.33 -9.81
N ASN A 22 -9.34 -5.32 -8.56
CA ASN A 22 -10.13 -4.23 -7.96
C ASN A 22 -9.36 -3.47 -6.88
N GLY A 23 -8.02 -3.45 -6.99
CA GLY A 23 -7.13 -2.87 -5.99
C GLY A 23 -7.37 -1.37 -5.76
N VAL A 24 -7.31 -0.95 -4.49
CA VAL A 24 -7.65 0.41 -4.08
C VAL A 24 -6.72 1.48 -4.65
N PHE A 25 -5.51 1.12 -5.10
CA PHE A 25 -4.60 2.09 -5.75
C PHE A 25 -5.24 2.76 -6.98
N LYS A 26 -6.16 2.08 -7.67
CA LYS A 26 -6.81 2.57 -8.88
C LYS A 26 -7.80 3.72 -8.65
N ILE A 27 -8.26 3.91 -7.41
CA ILE A 27 -9.29 4.91 -7.08
C ILE A 27 -8.74 6.12 -6.32
N TRP A 28 -7.49 6.06 -5.88
CA TRP A 28 -6.91 7.13 -5.07
C TRP A 28 -6.32 8.26 -5.92
N LYS A 29 -6.43 9.48 -5.39
CA LYS A 29 -5.85 10.67 -6.01
C LYS A 29 -4.38 10.78 -5.61
N LYS A 30 -3.55 11.33 -6.50
CA LYS A 30 -2.16 11.72 -6.19
C LYS A 30 -2.08 12.50 -4.87
N GLY A 31 -1.08 12.17 -4.04
CA GLY A 31 -0.86 12.73 -2.71
C GLY A 31 -1.75 12.14 -1.61
N SER A 32 -2.53 11.08 -1.89
CA SER A 32 -3.21 10.31 -0.83
C SER A 32 -2.19 9.55 0.00
N ILE A 33 -2.46 9.44 1.30
CA ILE A 33 -1.62 8.71 2.26
C ILE A 33 -2.26 7.37 2.55
N ILE A 34 -1.46 6.31 2.47
CA ILE A 34 -1.85 4.93 2.75
C ILE A 34 -0.92 4.41 3.84
N ILE A 35 -1.51 3.94 4.93
CA ILE A 35 -0.80 3.34 6.05
C ILE A 35 -1.27 1.89 6.14
N ASP A 36 -0.41 0.96 5.71
CA ASP A 36 -0.67 -0.45 5.91
C ASP A 36 -0.07 -0.91 7.24
N MET A 37 -0.91 -1.47 8.10
CA MET A 37 -0.56 -2.04 9.39
C MET A 37 -0.60 -3.57 9.37
N SER A 38 -0.73 -4.18 8.20
CA SER A 38 -0.72 -5.63 8.04
C SER A 38 0.70 -6.15 8.19
N THR A 39 0.88 -7.32 8.79
CA THR A 39 2.20 -7.98 8.84
C THR A 39 2.43 -8.70 7.52
N THR A 40 3.30 -8.16 6.67
CA THR A 40 3.65 -8.71 5.34
C THR A 40 5.12 -9.09 5.25
N ASP A 41 5.49 -9.87 4.23
CA ASP A 41 6.89 -10.12 3.87
C ASP A 41 7.54 -8.90 3.17
N ALA A 42 8.87 -8.97 3.00
CA ALA A 42 9.64 -7.85 2.45
C ALA A 42 9.31 -7.58 0.99
N GLU A 43 9.11 -8.67 0.23
CA GLU A 43 8.85 -8.63 -1.20
C GLU A 43 7.51 -7.94 -1.47
N THR A 44 6.49 -8.22 -0.67
CA THR A 44 5.18 -7.59 -0.79
C THR A 44 5.25 -6.10 -0.49
N ALA A 45 6.00 -5.67 0.52
CA ALA A 45 6.20 -4.24 0.77
C ALA A 45 6.82 -3.52 -0.44
N ILE A 46 7.80 -4.14 -1.09
CA ILE A 46 8.46 -3.61 -2.30
C ILE A 46 7.50 -3.60 -3.50
N ASP A 47 6.72 -4.67 -3.68
CA ASP A 47 5.75 -4.78 -4.77
C ASP A 47 4.63 -3.74 -4.68
N LEU A 48 4.31 -3.27 -3.47
CA LEU A 48 3.34 -2.20 -3.26
C LEU A 48 3.97 -0.81 -3.38
N ALA A 49 5.24 -0.68 -2.99
CA ALA A 49 5.99 0.57 -3.04
C ALA A 49 6.10 1.15 -4.44
N ILE A 50 6.51 0.33 -5.40
CA ILE A 50 6.75 0.74 -6.80
C ILE A 50 5.47 1.33 -7.43
N PRO A 51 4.34 0.61 -7.49
CA PRO A 51 3.12 1.16 -8.09
C PRO A 51 2.52 2.32 -7.28
N ALA A 52 2.73 2.37 -5.96
CA ALA A 52 2.31 3.53 -5.17
C ALA A 52 3.05 4.80 -5.60
N ASP A 53 4.36 4.72 -5.79
CA ASP A 53 5.21 5.82 -6.26
C ASP A 53 4.83 6.27 -7.67
N GLU A 54 4.64 5.32 -8.60
CA GLU A 54 4.20 5.62 -9.98
C GLU A 54 2.87 6.38 -10.04
N LEU A 55 1.97 6.13 -9.08
CA LEU A 55 0.68 6.80 -8.92
C LEU A 55 0.77 8.10 -8.10
N GLY A 56 1.95 8.42 -7.55
CA GLY A 56 2.20 9.55 -6.66
C GLY A 56 1.43 9.43 -5.33
N LEU A 57 1.24 8.21 -4.83
CA LEU A 57 0.67 7.90 -3.54
C LEU A 57 1.79 7.83 -2.49
N LEU A 58 1.49 8.21 -1.26
CA LEU A 58 2.42 8.07 -0.14
C LEU A 58 2.06 6.81 0.65
N LEU A 59 2.80 5.72 0.42
CA LEU A 59 2.61 4.45 1.12
C LEU A 59 3.59 4.30 2.28
N SER A 60 3.07 3.95 3.45
CA SER A 60 3.84 3.53 4.62
C SER A 60 3.47 2.10 4.98
N ASP A 61 4.44 1.20 4.92
CA ASP A 61 4.39 -0.08 5.63
C ASP A 61 4.84 0.17 7.07
N TYR A 62 3.88 0.06 8.00
CA TYR A 62 4.08 0.39 9.40
C TYR A 62 5.16 -0.48 10.07
N TRP A 63 5.28 -1.75 9.69
CA TRP A 63 6.17 -2.69 10.38
C TRP A 63 7.61 -2.60 9.91
N ARG A 64 7.84 -2.09 8.69
CA ARG A 64 9.17 -2.03 8.08
C ARG A 64 9.78 -0.62 8.06
N ASN A 65 9.02 0.41 8.47
CA ASN A 65 9.43 1.82 8.37
C ASN A 65 9.94 2.20 6.95
N CYS A 66 9.42 1.52 5.92
CA CYS A 66 9.73 1.84 4.54
C CYS A 66 8.83 3.00 4.11
N TRP A 67 9.45 4.14 3.80
CA TRP A 67 8.79 5.30 3.21
C TRP A 67 9.09 5.32 1.73
N CYS A 68 8.09 4.96 0.93
CA CYS A 68 8.15 5.08 -0.51
C CYS A 68 7.60 6.47 -0.85
N ARG A 69 8.41 7.27 -1.55
CA ARG A 69 8.25 8.72 -1.60
C ARG A 69 8.30 9.22 -3.03
#